data_AF-A0A7X9A9C0-F1
#
_entry.id   AF-A0A7X9A9C0-F1
#
_cell.length_a   1.000
_cell.length_b   1.000
_cell.length_c   1.000
_cell.angle_alpha   90.00
_cell.angle_beta   90.00
_cell.angle_gamma   90.00
#
_symmetry.space_group_name_H-M   'P 1'
#
loop_
_entity.id
_entity.type
_entity.pdbx_description
1 polymer ?
#
loop_
_entity_poly.entity_id
_entity_poly.type
_entity_poly.pdbx_seq_one_letter_code
_entity_poly.pdbx_strand_id
1 'polypeptide(L)'
;MIDSFLDHIFLAIQQKREKRRMSKNKLYVDLKDAAPSAAVIPGKTFLAYLAIIILGAGHCLGKEIPLCRIIDWTPLHGMVQKEGQTLHVVGRRTLFSEQLFPYESGRSYRIMGDFKAVPGSADNFMRIGIQPFDAEKNPLSYHFVNPLSGSDTVLLAEVREQDASILVEDASKWRVDKSDVFAFHTHPDGRDLPNRNIIRQAPVAIKQLDIGWQVTFAHPLGIALDKGVGVRMHRTGSAYYYAAYGSTIQGLHDPGWPQKFSELGIRFFRIIIIANDQLLKSGQMRPVLEMNKVRLEIK
;
A
#
# COMPACT_ATOMS: atom_id res chain seq x y z
N MET A 1 -22.00 14.96 -53.39
CA MET A 1 -21.55 13.56 -53.32
C MET A 1 -20.20 13.41 -52.62
N ILE A 2 -19.31 14.42 -52.66
CA ILE A 2 -17.99 14.40 -52.01
C ILE A 2 -18.06 14.66 -50.49
N ASP A 3 -18.98 15.51 -50.01
CA ASP A 3 -19.08 15.87 -48.58
C ASP A 3 -19.46 14.70 -47.66
N SER A 4 -20.40 13.83 -48.10
CA SER A 4 -20.80 12.63 -47.36
C SER A 4 -19.67 11.61 -47.19
N PHE A 5 -18.72 11.57 -48.13
CA PHE A 5 -17.57 10.67 -48.05
C PHE A 5 -16.53 11.17 -47.04
N LEU A 6 -16.30 12.48 -46.98
CA LEU A 6 -15.39 13.10 -46.02
C LEU A 6 -15.93 13.01 -44.58
N ASP A 7 -17.24 13.17 -44.38
CA ASP A 7 -17.90 13.00 -43.08
C ASP A 7 -17.79 11.55 -42.56
N HIS A 8 -17.97 10.57 -43.44
CA HIS A 8 -17.78 9.16 -43.08
C HIS A 8 -16.32 8.83 -42.72
N ILE A 9 -15.35 9.41 -43.43
CA ILE A 9 -13.93 9.26 -43.10
C ILE A 9 -13.62 9.92 -41.76
N PHE A 10 -14.15 11.12 -41.50
CA PHE A 10 -13.92 11.82 -40.23
C PHE A 10 -14.53 11.06 -39.05
N LEU A 11 -15.75 10.55 -39.19
CA LEU A 11 -16.41 9.73 -38.18
C LEU A 11 -15.65 8.41 -37.95
N ALA A 12 -15.17 7.75 -39.00
CA ALA A 12 -14.36 6.55 -38.89
C ALA A 12 -13.00 6.82 -38.23
N ILE A 13 -12.38 7.98 -38.49
CA ILE A 13 -11.14 8.41 -37.82
C ILE A 13 -11.40 8.70 -36.34
N GLN A 14 -12.50 9.37 -36.00
CA GLN A 14 -12.89 9.63 -34.60
C GLN A 14 -13.18 8.32 -33.87
N GLN A 15 -13.98 7.43 -34.44
CA GLN A 15 -14.25 6.11 -33.88
C GLN A 15 -12.97 5.27 -33.75
N LYS A 16 -12.04 5.33 -34.71
CA LYS A 16 -10.74 4.63 -34.64
C LYS A 16 -9.81 5.27 -33.59
N ARG A 17 -9.85 6.58 -33.41
CA ARG A 17 -9.13 7.31 -32.35
C ARG A 17 -9.70 6.99 -30.97
N GLU A 18 -11.02 6.97 -30.82
CA GLU A 18 -11.72 6.54 -29.60
C GLU A 18 -11.44 5.07 -29.28
N LYS A 19 -11.52 4.18 -30.27
CA LYS A 19 -11.22 2.75 -30.11
C LYS A 19 -9.74 2.52 -29.75
N ARG A 20 -8.81 3.31 -30.32
CA ARG A 20 -7.39 3.32 -29.91
C ARG A 20 -7.19 3.90 -28.51
N ARG A 21 -7.93 4.94 -28.12
CA ARG A 21 -7.92 5.54 -26.77
C ARG A 21 -8.48 4.56 -25.73
N MET A 22 -9.56 3.85 -26.04
CA MET A 22 -10.15 2.82 -25.19
C MET A 22 -9.27 1.57 -25.07
N SER A 23 -8.54 1.18 -26.14
CA SER A 23 -7.60 0.04 -26.07
C SER A 23 -6.37 0.29 -25.19
N LYS A 24 -6.08 1.56 -24.85
CA LYS A 24 -4.91 1.98 -24.06
C LYS A 24 -5.18 2.19 -22.57
N ASN A 25 -6.42 2.00 -22.10
CA ASN A 25 -6.83 2.30 -20.71
C ASN A 25 -6.90 1.08 -19.77
N LYS A 26 -6.32 -0.06 -20.17
CA LYS A 26 -6.26 -1.25 -19.32
C LYS A 26 -5.09 -1.12 -18.36
N LEU A 27 -5.39 -1.09 -17.07
CA LEU A 27 -4.36 -1.13 -16.03
C LEU A 27 -4.06 -2.56 -15.60
N TYR A 28 -2.77 -2.86 -15.48
CA TYR A 28 -2.24 -4.10 -14.92
C TYR A 28 -1.36 -3.73 -13.73
N VAL A 29 -1.67 -4.25 -12.56
CA VAL A 29 -0.82 -4.19 -11.37
C VAL A 29 -0.42 -5.62 -11.04
N ASP A 30 0.87 -5.95 -10.89
CA ASP A 30 1.28 -7.29 -10.47
C ASP A 30 1.95 -7.20 -9.10
N LEU A 31 1.32 -7.77 -8.08
CA LEU A 31 1.92 -7.94 -6.77
C LEU A 31 2.65 -9.29 -6.79
N LYS A 32 3.97 -9.26 -7.02
CA LYS A 32 4.82 -10.44 -6.96
C LYS A 32 5.68 -10.39 -5.70
N ASP A 33 5.56 -11.40 -4.85
CA ASP A 33 6.69 -11.80 -4.02
C ASP A 33 7.58 -12.69 -4.88
N ALA A 34 8.89 -12.39 -4.96
CA ALA A 34 9.84 -13.32 -5.56
C ALA A 34 9.76 -14.64 -4.77
N ALA A 35 9.40 -15.74 -5.47
CA ALA A 35 9.26 -17.06 -4.88
C ALA A 35 10.48 -17.36 -3.99
N PRO A 36 10.30 -17.92 -2.78
CA PRO A 36 11.43 -18.41 -2.02
C PRO A 36 12.17 -19.45 -2.86
N SER A 37 13.48 -19.24 -3.06
CA SER A 37 14.40 -20.32 -3.41
C SER A 37 14.19 -21.42 -2.40
N ALA A 38 13.79 -22.61 -2.85
CA ALA A 38 13.45 -23.75 -2.01
C ALA A 38 14.58 -24.03 -1.00
N ALA A 39 14.36 -23.64 0.25
CA ALA A 39 15.14 -24.09 1.38
C ALA A 39 14.29 -25.11 2.15
N VAL A 40 14.76 -26.35 2.12
CA VAL A 40 14.19 -27.49 2.83
C VAL A 40 14.28 -27.23 4.33
N ILE A 41 13.15 -27.16 5.02
CA ILE A 41 13.09 -27.20 6.49
C ILE A 41 12.43 -28.53 6.89
N PRO A 42 13.14 -29.43 7.61
CA PRO A 42 12.58 -30.71 8.02
C PRO A 42 11.74 -30.59 9.30
N GLY A 43 10.53 -31.15 9.25
CA GLY A 43 9.84 -31.79 10.37
C GLY A 43 9.22 -30.91 11.45
N LYS A 44 7.89 -30.84 11.48
CA LYS A 44 7.02 -31.48 12.51
C LYS A 44 5.57 -31.03 12.34
N THR A 45 4.76 -31.99 11.87
CA THR A 45 3.36 -32.26 12.21
C THR A 45 2.53 -31.14 12.84
N PHE A 46 1.58 -30.59 12.06
CA PHE A 46 0.24 -30.28 12.57
C PHE A 46 -0.80 -30.79 11.57
N LEU A 47 -1.54 -31.81 12.00
CA LEU A 47 -2.61 -32.46 11.27
C LEU A 47 -3.92 -31.67 11.43
N ALA A 48 -4.75 -31.80 10.39
CA ALA A 48 -6.20 -31.58 10.35
C ALA A 48 -6.71 -30.16 10.02
N TYR A 49 -6.82 -29.88 8.72
CA TYR A 49 -8.10 -29.52 8.08
C TYR A 49 -8.12 -30.12 6.65
N LEU A 50 -8.80 -31.27 6.51
CA LEU A 50 -9.20 -31.94 5.27
C LEU A 50 -10.70 -31.63 5.08
N ALA A 51 -11.35 -31.48 3.94
CA ALA A 51 -11.04 -31.29 2.52
C ALA A 51 -12.39 -30.96 1.85
N ILE A 52 -12.36 -30.19 0.77
CA ILE A 52 -12.91 -30.66 -0.52
C ILE A 52 -11.88 -30.25 -1.58
N ILE A 53 -10.99 -31.18 -1.92
CA ILE A 53 -10.15 -31.10 -3.12
C ILE A 53 -10.90 -31.89 -4.19
N ILE A 54 -11.45 -31.20 -5.18
CA ILE A 54 -11.79 -31.84 -6.44
C ILE A 54 -10.47 -32.04 -7.17
N LEU A 55 -10.04 -33.31 -7.24
CA LEU A 55 -8.99 -33.78 -8.13
C LEU A 55 -9.43 -33.55 -9.58
N GLY A 56 -8.87 -32.51 -10.19
CA GLY A 56 -8.85 -32.33 -11.63
C GLY A 56 -7.47 -31.81 -12.01
N ALA A 57 -6.67 -32.64 -12.68
CA ALA A 57 -5.55 -32.13 -13.46
C ALA A 57 -6.14 -31.19 -14.53
N GLY A 58 -6.06 -29.88 -14.29
CA GLY A 58 -6.68 -28.91 -15.18
C GLY A 58 -6.32 -27.51 -14.76
N HIS A 59 -5.43 -26.88 -15.54
CA HIS A 59 -5.25 -25.44 -15.71
C HIS A 59 -5.31 -24.59 -14.43
N CYS A 60 -4.20 -23.91 -14.10
CA CYS A 60 -4.19 -22.73 -13.22
C CYS A 60 -5.07 -21.61 -13.83
N LEU A 61 -6.39 -21.78 -13.78
CA LEU A 61 -7.37 -20.76 -14.09
C LEU A 61 -7.38 -19.82 -12.89
N GLY A 62 -6.73 -18.68 -13.07
CA GLY A 62 -6.69 -17.64 -12.04
C GLY A 62 -8.11 -17.29 -11.58
N LYS A 63 -8.28 -17.10 -10.27
CA LYS A 63 -9.56 -16.71 -9.69
C LYS A 63 -9.77 -15.22 -9.96
N GLU A 64 -10.82 -14.86 -10.70
CA GLU A 64 -11.25 -13.47 -10.85
C GLU A 64 -12.34 -13.11 -9.82
N ILE A 65 -12.17 -11.98 -9.14
CA ILE A 65 -13.12 -11.44 -8.17
C ILE A 65 -13.59 -10.06 -8.67
N PRO A 66 -14.85 -9.90 -9.10
CA PRO A 66 -15.37 -8.62 -9.57
C PRO A 66 -15.56 -7.61 -8.42
N LEU A 67 -15.28 -6.34 -8.70
CA LEU A 67 -15.37 -5.19 -7.78
C LEU A 67 -16.12 -4.02 -8.44
N CYS A 68 -17.23 -4.34 -9.11
CA CYS A 68 -17.94 -3.43 -10.00
C CYS A 68 -19.24 -2.84 -9.42
N ARG A 69 -19.61 -3.21 -8.20
CA ARG A 69 -20.78 -2.70 -7.49
C ARG A 69 -20.36 -1.73 -6.40
N ILE A 70 -21.20 -0.73 -6.12
CA ILE A 70 -20.95 0.23 -5.05
C ILE A 70 -20.72 -0.46 -3.69
N ILE A 71 -21.41 -1.56 -3.41
CA ILE A 71 -21.27 -2.34 -2.16
C ILE A 71 -19.96 -3.13 -2.07
N ASP A 72 -19.20 -3.24 -3.17
CA ASP A 72 -17.89 -3.87 -3.14
C ASP A 72 -16.83 -2.90 -2.58
N TRP A 73 -17.21 -1.64 -2.31
CA TRP A 73 -16.36 -0.56 -1.82
C TRP A 73 -16.93 0.06 -0.55
N THR A 74 -16.05 0.50 0.35
CA THR A 74 -16.46 1.23 1.56
C THR A 74 -17.37 2.39 1.19
N PRO A 75 -18.52 2.58 1.88
CA PRO A 75 -19.53 3.54 1.49
C PRO A 75 -18.94 4.95 1.52
N LEU A 76 -18.92 5.59 0.35
CA LEU A 76 -18.34 6.92 0.18
C LEU A 76 -19.36 7.83 -0.48
N HIS A 77 -19.68 8.93 0.20
CA HIS A 77 -20.43 10.03 -0.38
C HIS A 77 -19.76 10.47 -1.70
N GLY A 78 -20.50 10.54 -2.80
CA GLY A 78 -19.97 10.91 -4.12
C GLY A 78 -19.53 9.76 -5.00
N MET A 79 -19.80 8.51 -4.62
CA MET A 79 -19.79 7.36 -5.52
C MET A 79 -21.21 7.05 -5.99
N VAL A 80 -21.39 6.87 -7.31
CA VAL A 80 -22.70 6.61 -7.92
C VAL A 80 -22.59 5.40 -8.84
N GLN A 81 -23.43 4.39 -8.63
CA GLN A 81 -23.62 3.30 -9.58
C GLN A 81 -24.40 3.83 -10.79
N LYS A 82 -23.82 3.68 -11.99
CA LYS A 82 -24.52 3.89 -13.26
C LYS A 82 -24.96 2.53 -13.83
N GLU A 83 -25.73 2.54 -14.91
CA GLU A 83 -26.18 1.30 -15.55
C GLU A 83 -25.03 0.34 -15.86
N GLY A 84 -25.27 -0.94 -15.62
CA GLY A 84 -24.26 -2.00 -15.78
C GLY A 84 -23.18 -2.00 -14.70
N GLN A 85 -21.94 -2.26 -15.11
CA GLN A 85 -20.76 -2.41 -14.23
C GLN A 85 -19.96 -1.09 -14.09
N THR A 86 -20.65 0.04 -14.18
CA THR A 86 -20.06 1.38 -14.26
C THR A 86 -20.21 2.13 -12.95
N LEU A 87 -19.10 2.65 -12.43
CA LEU A 87 -19.04 3.43 -11.20
C LEU A 87 -18.53 4.84 -11.51
N HIS A 88 -19.24 5.87 -11.06
CA HIS A 88 -18.80 7.27 -11.12
C HIS A 88 -18.35 7.73 -9.75
N VAL A 89 -17.15 8.33 -9.66
CA VAL A 89 -16.56 8.82 -8.42
C VAL A 89 -16.29 10.32 -8.56
N VAL A 90 -17.04 11.11 -7.81
CA VAL A 90 -17.05 12.58 -7.89
C VAL A 90 -16.14 13.19 -6.83
N GLY A 91 -15.21 14.03 -7.26
CA GLY A 91 -14.24 14.69 -6.38
C GLY A 91 -13.17 13.74 -5.85
N ARG A 92 -12.22 14.28 -5.07
CA ARG A 92 -11.15 13.49 -4.45
C ARG A 92 -11.71 12.47 -3.47
N ARG A 93 -11.44 11.18 -3.67
CA ARG A 93 -11.94 10.07 -2.84
C ARG A 93 -10.91 8.98 -2.67
N THR A 94 -10.89 8.37 -1.50
CA THR A 94 -10.13 7.14 -1.24
C THR A 94 -11.11 6.00 -1.08
N LEU A 95 -11.17 5.10 -2.06
CA LEU A 95 -12.01 3.91 -2.08
C LEU A 95 -11.21 2.73 -1.51
N PHE A 96 -11.84 1.94 -0.66
CA PHE A 96 -11.32 0.66 -0.22
C PHE A 96 -12.27 -0.44 -0.63
N SER A 97 -11.76 -1.60 -1.06
CA SER A 97 -12.62 -2.77 -1.18
C SER A 97 -13.17 -3.14 0.20
N GLU A 98 -14.45 -3.49 0.29
CA GLU A 98 -15.04 -3.95 1.56
C GLU A 98 -14.46 -5.30 1.99
N GLN A 99 -14.19 -6.15 1.01
CA GLN A 99 -13.55 -7.43 1.27
C GLN A 99 -12.05 -7.24 1.58
N LEU A 100 -11.61 -7.91 2.64
CA LEU A 100 -10.20 -8.27 2.84
C LEU A 100 -9.89 -9.55 2.07
N PHE A 101 -8.79 -9.54 1.32
CA PHE A 101 -8.27 -10.66 0.57
C PHE A 101 -7.14 -11.31 1.36
N PRO A 102 -7.12 -12.65 1.49
CA PRO A 102 -5.99 -13.35 2.08
C PRO A 102 -4.75 -13.17 1.20
N TYR A 103 -3.63 -12.89 1.85
CA TYR A 103 -2.32 -12.86 1.24
C TYR A 103 -1.67 -14.25 1.38
N GLU A 104 -1.26 -14.83 0.26
CA GLU A 104 -0.61 -16.13 0.18
C GLU A 104 0.73 -15.96 -0.52
N SER A 105 1.82 -16.33 0.16
CA SER A 105 3.15 -16.27 -0.42
C SER A 105 3.24 -17.14 -1.68
N GLY A 106 3.93 -16.64 -2.71
CA GLY A 106 4.08 -17.33 -3.99
C GLY A 106 2.91 -17.17 -4.96
N ARG A 107 1.80 -16.54 -4.56
CA ARG A 107 0.73 -16.12 -5.48
C ARG A 107 0.99 -14.76 -6.08
N SER A 108 0.50 -14.57 -7.30
CA SER A 108 0.47 -13.27 -7.96
C SER A 108 -0.93 -12.68 -7.91
N TYR A 109 -1.02 -11.41 -7.51
CA TYR A 109 -2.29 -10.70 -7.43
C TYR A 109 -2.31 -9.56 -8.44
N ARG A 110 -3.39 -9.47 -9.20
CA ARG A 110 -3.53 -8.46 -10.24
C ARG A 110 -4.83 -7.68 -10.16
N ILE A 111 -4.70 -6.37 -9.98
CA ILE A 111 -5.84 -5.44 -10.05
C ILE A 111 -5.98 -4.99 -11.50
N MET A 112 -7.18 -5.14 -12.06
CA MET A 112 -7.53 -4.73 -13.42
C MET A 112 -8.79 -3.88 -13.42
N GLY A 113 -8.93 -3.02 -14.42
CA GLY A 113 -10.13 -2.24 -14.67
C GLY A 113 -9.92 -1.26 -15.81
N ASP A 114 -11.03 -0.69 -16.30
CA ASP A 114 -11.01 0.42 -17.25
C ASP A 114 -11.31 1.72 -16.48
N PHE A 115 -10.42 2.70 -16.60
CA PHE A 115 -10.48 3.95 -15.85
C PHE A 115 -10.47 5.14 -16.83
N LYS A 116 -11.42 6.07 -16.69
CA LYS A 116 -11.47 7.26 -17.55
C LYS A 116 -12.01 8.49 -16.82
N ALA A 117 -11.53 9.67 -17.18
CA ALA A 117 -12.19 10.91 -16.81
C ALA A 117 -13.48 11.10 -17.61
N VAL A 118 -14.55 11.53 -16.94
CA VAL A 118 -15.81 11.85 -17.62
C VAL A 118 -15.64 13.14 -18.42
N PRO A 119 -16.05 13.19 -19.72
CA PRO A 119 -16.01 14.40 -20.51
C PRO A 119 -16.72 15.57 -19.83
N GLY A 120 -16.10 16.76 -19.85
CA GLY A 120 -16.64 17.93 -19.17
C GLY A 120 -16.46 17.94 -17.65
N SER A 121 -15.64 17.05 -17.08
CA SER A 121 -15.14 17.20 -15.71
C SER A 121 -13.69 17.68 -15.70
N ALA A 122 -13.18 18.11 -14.55
CA ALA A 122 -11.76 18.42 -14.40
C ALA A 122 -10.89 17.18 -14.64
N ASP A 123 -9.59 17.39 -14.92
CA ASP A 123 -8.62 16.29 -15.05
C ASP A 123 -8.64 15.38 -13.82
N ASN A 124 -8.23 14.13 -13.97
CA ASN A 124 -8.16 13.20 -12.85
C ASN A 124 -6.71 12.77 -12.64
N PHE A 125 -6.28 12.66 -11.40
CA PHE A 125 -5.09 11.88 -11.03
C PHE A 125 -5.57 10.71 -10.17
N MET A 126 -5.09 9.51 -10.42
CA MET A 126 -5.50 8.34 -9.63
C MET A 126 -4.29 7.61 -9.09
N ARG A 127 -4.45 6.97 -7.93
CA ARG A 127 -3.51 5.98 -7.39
C ARG A 127 -4.23 4.67 -7.11
N ILE A 128 -3.62 3.55 -7.41
CA ILE A 128 -4.15 2.20 -7.15
C ILE A 128 -3.10 1.42 -6.39
N GLY A 129 -3.55 0.69 -5.38
CA GLY A 129 -2.67 -0.04 -4.50
C GLY A 129 -3.41 -1.00 -3.59
N ILE A 130 -2.74 -1.34 -2.49
CA ILE A 130 -3.30 -2.13 -1.40
C ILE A 130 -3.04 -1.48 -0.03
N GLN A 131 -3.90 -1.78 0.93
CA GLN A 131 -3.61 -1.59 2.34
C GLN A 131 -3.42 -2.97 2.97
N PRO A 132 -2.25 -3.28 3.55
CA PRO A 132 -2.00 -4.56 4.19
C PRO A 132 -2.46 -4.59 5.64
N PHE A 133 -2.66 -5.82 6.11
CA PHE A 133 -3.13 -6.15 7.44
C PHE A 133 -2.39 -7.38 7.97
N ASP A 134 -2.23 -7.45 9.29
CA ASP A 134 -1.67 -8.60 9.99
C ASP A 134 -2.68 -9.76 10.14
N ALA A 135 -2.30 -10.83 10.84
CA ALA A 135 -3.13 -12.01 11.05
C ALA A 135 -4.43 -11.69 11.79
N GLU A 136 -4.38 -10.70 12.69
CA GLU A 136 -5.50 -10.21 13.48
C GLU A 136 -6.37 -9.19 12.72
N LYS A 137 -6.07 -8.93 11.45
CA LYS A 137 -6.76 -7.96 10.59
C LYS A 137 -6.65 -6.52 11.08
N ASN A 138 -5.55 -6.18 11.76
CA ASN A 138 -5.20 -4.80 12.05
C ASN A 138 -4.40 -4.20 10.89
N PRO A 139 -4.67 -2.94 10.49
CA PRO A 139 -3.87 -2.29 9.45
C PRO A 139 -2.39 -2.27 9.80
N LEU A 140 -1.56 -2.59 8.82
CA LEU A 140 -0.12 -2.43 8.88
C LEU A 140 0.27 -1.11 8.24
N SER A 141 0.74 -0.18 9.07
CA SER A 141 1.28 1.09 8.62
C SER A 141 2.78 0.98 8.34
N TYR A 142 3.28 1.82 7.42
CA TYR A 142 4.66 1.82 6.94
C TYR A 142 5.70 1.80 8.08
N HIS A 143 5.48 2.58 9.13
CA HIS A 143 6.40 2.69 10.26
C HIS A 143 6.46 1.45 11.16
N PHE A 144 5.58 0.44 11.00
CA PHE A 144 5.73 -0.83 11.71
C PHE A 144 6.69 -1.79 10.98
N VAL A 145 6.97 -1.54 9.70
CA VAL A 145 7.61 -2.50 8.80
C VAL A 145 8.74 -1.90 7.96
N ASN A 146 9.07 -0.63 8.15
CA ASN A 146 10.09 0.06 7.37
C ASN A 146 11.28 0.51 8.24
N PRO A 147 12.17 -0.42 8.62
CA PRO A 147 13.38 -0.11 9.36
C PRO A 147 14.33 0.77 8.54
N LEU A 148 14.96 1.74 9.19
CA LEU A 148 16.09 2.46 8.62
C LEU A 148 17.34 1.59 8.76
N SER A 149 17.86 1.09 7.64
CA SER A 149 19.02 0.19 7.62
C SER A 149 20.22 0.75 8.40
N GLY A 150 20.78 -0.07 9.28
CA GLY A 150 21.96 0.27 10.08
C GLY A 150 21.70 1.29 11.20
N SER A 151 20.44 1.49 11.59
CA SER A 151 20.08 2.33 12.74
C SER A 151 19.82 1.55 14.02
N ASP A 152 19.90 0.22 14.00
CA ASP A 152 19.79 -0.62 15.20
C ASP A 152 20.91 -0.31 16.20
N THR A 153 20.52 -0.18 17.46
CA THR A 153 21.40 0.00 18.62
C THR A 153 20.68 -0.46 19.89
N VAL A 154 21.24 -0.20 21.07
CA VAL A 154 20.65 -0.56 22.37
C VAL A 154 20.62 0.63 23.33
N LEU A 155 19.65 0.62 24.25
CA LEU A 155 19.59 1.56 25.36
C LEU A 155 20.74 1.31 26.35
N LEU A 156 21.42 2.38 26.75
CA LEU A 156 22.51 2.33 27.74
C LEU A 156 22.05 2.59 29.18
N ALA A 157 20.81 3.05 29.36
CA ALA A 157 20.19 3.31 30.65
C ALA A 157 18.70 2.92 30.62
N GLU A 158 18.12 2.74 31.79
CA GLU A 158 16.67 2.65 31.96
C GLU A 158 16.01 3.96 31.48
N VAL A 159 14.81 3.83 30.92
CA VAL A 159 13.95 4.95 30.51
C VAL A 159 12.66 4.86 31.31
N ARG A 160 12.23 5.98 31.87
CA ARG A 160 10.98 6.10 32.63
C ARG A 160 9.94 6.86 31.81
N GLU A 161 8.67 6.69 32.15
CA GLU A 161 7.55 7.27 31.38
C GLU A 161 7.65 8.79 31.19
N GLN A 162 8.14 9.48 32.21
CA GLN A 162 8.32 10.93 32.25
C GLN A 162 9.57 11.43 31.51
N ASP A 163 10.48 10.54 31.13
CA ASP A 163 11.72 10.93 30.49
C ASP A 163 11.44 11.45 29.07
N ALA A 164 12.12 12.53 28.70
CA ALA A 164 12.08 13.11 27.36
C ALA A 164 13.39 12.89 26.60
N SER A 165 14.24 11.98 27.08
CA SER A 165 15.48 11.62 26.41
C SER A 165 15.85 10.16 26.66
N ILE A 166 16.53 9.56 25.69
CA ILE A 166 17.15 8.24 25.82
C ILE A 166 18.67 8.35 25.63
N LEU A 167 19.41 7.42 26.22
CA LEU A 167 20.82 7.23 25.99
C LEU A 167 21.03 5.91 25.24
N VAL A 168 21.69 5.96 24.08
CA VAL A 168 21.92 4.80 23.21
C VAL A 168 23.40 4.60 22.91
N GLU A 169 23.79 3.39 22.54
CA GLU A 169 25.17 3.05 22.21
C GLU A 169 25.67 3.78 20.96
N ASP A 170 24.89 3.77 19.87
CA ASP A 170 25.24 4.42 18.61
C ASP A 170 24.02 5.08 17.94
N ALA A 171 24.09 6.40 17.75
CA ALA A 171 23.14 7.17 16.95
C ALA A 171 23.82 7.91 15.79
N SER A 172 25.02 7.51 15.39
CA SER A 172 25.83 8.20 14.36
C SER A 172 25.15 8.32 12.99
N LYS A 173 24.23 7.40 12.67
CA LYS A 173 23.43 7.39 11.43
C LYS A 173 22.05 8.02 11.59
N TRP A 174 21.67 8.38 12.80
CA TRP A 174 20.35 8.93 13.10
C TRP A 174 20.29 10.39 12.69
N ARG A 175 19.09 10.86 12.35
CA ARG A 175 18.86 12.24 11.91
C ARG A 175 17.60 12.79 12.57
N VAL A 176 17.57 14.11 12.74
CA VAL A 176 16.36 14.82 13.14
C VAL A 176 15.48 14.99 11.90
N ASP A 177 14.57 14.04 11.69
CA ASP A 177 13.56 14.09 10.63
C ASP A 177 12.17 13.83 11.23
N LYS A 178 11.21 14.69 10.88
CA LYS A 178 9.80 14.55 11.30
C LYS A 178 9.13 13.30 10.72
N SER A 179 9.75 12.72 9.70
CA SER A 179 9.31 11.53 9.01
C SER A 179 9.82 10.26 9.67
N ASP A 180 10.61 10.33 10.74
CA ASP A 180 11.15 9.15 11.41
C ASP A 180 10.48 8.93 12.78
N VAL A 181 10.40 7.67 13.19
CA VAL A 181 9.93 7.21 14.49
C VAL A 181 10.91 6.20 15.08
N PHE A 182 10.79 5.91 16.37
CA PHE A 182 11.62 4.92 17.04
C PHE A 182 10.82 3.70 17.38
N ALA A 183 11.35 2.53 17.02
CA ALA A 183 10.87 1.23 17.44
C ALA A 183 11.77 0.69 18.56
N PHE A 184 11.16 0.06 19.55
CA PHE A 184 11.83 -0.56 20.69
C PHE A 184 11.63 -2.08 20.66
N HIS A 185 12.40 -2.79 21.49
CA HIS A 185 12.49 -4.25 21.47
C HIS A 185 12.85 -4.79 20.08
N THR A 186 13.74 -4.09 19.39
CA THR A 186 14.12 -4.42 18.02
C THR A 186 15.08 -5.59 17.99
N HIS A 187 15.08 -6.31 16.87
CA HIS A 187 16.02 -7.39 16.61
C HIS A 187 16.81 -7.04 15.32
N PRO A 188 18.16 -7.11 15.31
CA PRO A 188 18.97 -6.71 14.15
C PRO A 188 18.70 -7.50 12.87
N ASP A 189 18.18 -8.73 12.99
CA ASP A 189 17.78 -9.59 11.87
C ASP A 189 16.33 -9.32 11.39
N GLY A 190 15.64 -8.35 11.98
CA GLY A 190 14.27 -7.96 11.62
C GLY A 190 13.18 -8.90 12.13
N ARG A 191 13.48 -9.90 12.98
CA ARG A 191 12.48 -10.82 13.55
C ARG A 191 11.41 -10.13 14.42
N ASP A 192 11.64 -8.88 14.81
CA ASP A 192 10.66 -8.05 15.52
C ASP A 192 9.58 -7.44 14.60
N LEU A 193 9.73 -7.55 13.27
CA LEU A 193 8.78 -6.98 12.32
C LEU A 193 7.53 -7.89 12.13
N PRO A 194 6.33 -7.30 12.02
CA PRO A 194 5.99 -5.89 12.19
C PRO A 194 6.12 -5.46 13.66
N ASN A 195 6.82 -4.35 13.92
CA ASN A 195 7.05 -3.85 15.27
C ASN A 195 6.07 -2.73 15.63
N ARG A 196 5.17 -2.99 16.59
CA ARG A 196 4.17 -2.02 17.09
C ARG A 196 4.65 -1.24 18.32
N ASN A 197 5.80 -1.58 18.91
CA ASN A 197 6.39 -0.89 20.05
C ASN A 197 7.11 0.38 19.60
N ILE A 198 6.34 1.36 19.13
CA ILE A 198 6.89 2.60 18.56
C ILE A 198 6.47 3.84 19.34
N ILE A 199 7.33 4.86 19.33
CA ILE A 199 6.96 6.22 19.71
C ILE A 199 6.82 7.08 18.46
N ARG A 200 5.69 7.79 18.33
CA ARG A 200 5.39 8.64 17.16
C ARG A 200 5.89 10.06 17.35
N GLN A 201 7.15 10.19 17.72
CA GLN A 201 7.81 11.48 17.84
C GLN A 201 9.20 11.43 17.24
N ALA A 202 9.51 12.48 16.47
CA ALA A 202 10.84 12.73 15.98
C ALA A 202 11.71 13.27 17.11
N PRO A 203 13.03 13.00 17.10
CA PRO A 203 13.92 13.61 18.06
C PRO A 203 14.04 15.11 17.75
N VAL A 204 14.22 15.95 18.76
CA VAL A 204 14.54 17.38 18.59
C VAL A 204 16.04 17.65 18.63
N ALA A 205 16.82 16.74 19.23
CA ALA A 205 18.27 16.80 19.26
C ALA A 205 18.88 15.39 19.37
N ILE A 206 20.05 15.22 18.75
CA ILE A 206 20.89 14.03 18.87
C ILE A 206 22.31 14.55 19.16
N LYS A 207 22.89 14.13 20.28
CA LYS A 207 24.20 14.61 20.74
C LYS A 207 25.08 13.45 21.15
N GLN A 208 26.30 13.40 20.61
CA GLN A 208 27.32 12.48 21.10
C GLN A 208 27.85 12.94 22.47
N LEU A 209 27.94 12.00 23.39
CA LEU A 209 28.54 12.10 24.71
C LEU A 209 29.67 11.07 24.83
N ASP A 210 30.48 11.16 25.88
CA ASP A 210 31.60 10.23 26.10
C ASP A 210 31.14 8.78 26.30
N ILE A 211 29.92 8.61 26.83
CA ILE A 211 29.35 7.30 27.19
C ILE A 211 28.39 6.74 26.13
N GLY A 212 28.16 7.44 25.02
CA GLY A 212 27.17 7.07 24.00
C GLY A 212 26.47 8.29 23.40
N TRP A 213 25.27 8.12 22.86
CA TRP A 213 24.51 9.18 22.22
C TRP A 213 23.25 9.50 23.01
N GLN A 214 23.06 10.77 23.35
CA GLN A 214 21.81 11.26 23.92
C GLN A 214 20.87 11.71 22.82
N VAL A 215 19.64 11.23 22.88
CA VAL A 215 18.57 11.58 21.94
C VAL A 215 17.43 12.19 22.73
N THR A 216 17.11 13.44 22.42
CA THR A 216 16.12 14.25 23.16
C THR A 216 14.88 14.46 22.32
N PHE A 217 13.74 14.48 22.97
CA PHE A 217 12.42 14.63 22.38
C PHE A 217 11.68 15.84 22.94
N ALA A 218 10.64 16.30 22.24
CA ALA A 218 9.85 17.45 22.68
C ALA A 218 8.95 17.15 23.89
N HIS A 219 8.55 15.88 24.05
CA HIS A 219 7.62 15.43 25.07
C HIS A 219 8.14 14.15 25.76
N PRO A 220 7.67 13.87 26.98
CA PRO A 220 7.91 12.59 27.64
C PRO A 220 7.54 11.41 26.73
N LEU A 221 8.30 10.31 26.82
CA LEU A 221 8.08 9.15 25.94
C LEU A 221 6.77 8.41 26.28
N GLY A 222 6.31 8.50 27.53
CA GLY A 222 5.11 7.80 27.99
C GLY A 222 5.27 6.28 28.08
N ILE A 223 6.51 5.79 28.10
CA ILE A 223 6.86 4.37 28.19
C ILE A 223 8.01 4.18 29.18
N ALA A 224 8.05 3.04 29.86
CA ALA A 224 9.18 2.60 30.66
C ALA A 224 9.90 1.45 29.96
N LEU A 225 11.24 1.49 29.92
CA LEU A 225 12.08 0.49 29.26
C LEU A 225 13.35 0.22 30.07
N ASP A 226 13.74 -1.04 30.17
CA ASP A 226 14.99 -1.43 30.81
C ASP A 226 16.22 -1.06 29.96
N LYS A 227 17.36 -0.93 30.63
CA LYS A 227 18.66 -0.87 29.96
C LYS A 227 18.88 -2.12 29.09
N GLY A 228 19.48 -1.93 27.92
CA GLY A 228 19.82 -3.00 26.99
C GLY A 228 18.70 -3.35 25.99
N VAL A 229 17.53 -2.71 26.08
CA VAL A 229 16.47 -2.85 25.08
C VAL A 229 16.98 -2.35 23.72
N GLY A 230 16.77 -3.15 22.67
CA GLY A 230 17.06 -2.78 21.30
C GLY A 230 16.18 -1.61 20.82
N VAL A 231 16.78 -0.66 20.13
CA VAL A 231 16.10 0.48 19.52
C VAL A 231 16.56 0.69 18.09
N ARG A 232 15.63 1.06 17.20
CA ARG A 232 15.88 1.28 15.77
C ARG A 232 15.02 2.43 15.26
N MET A 233 15.53 3.22 14.33
CA MET A 233 14.72 4.19 13.60
C MET A 233 13.88 3.49 12.52
N HIS A 234 12.61 3.80 12.44
CA HIS A 234 11.73 3.42 11.35
C HIS A 234 11.29 4.69 10.61
N ARG A 235 11.09 4.60 9.29
CA ARG A 235 10.48 5.73 8.57
C ARG A 235 8.96 5.64 8.62
N THR A 236 8.34 6.80 8.72
CA THR A 236 6.94 6.99 8.38
C THR A 236 6.77 7.03 6.87
N GLY A 237 5.55 6.75 6.43
CA GLY A 237 5.20 6.69 5.03
C GLY A 237 3.70 6.50 4.89
N SER A 238 3.25 6.31 3.66
CA SER A 238 1.83 6.03 3.40
C SER A 238 1.42 4.72 4.06
N ALA A 239 0.23 4.66 4.66
CA ALA A 239 -0.38 3.41 5.11
C ALA A 239 -0.76 2.47 3.94
N TYR A 240 -0.49 2.88 2.70
CA TYR A 240 -0.90 2.24 1.47
C TYR A 240 0.29 1.96 0.57
N TYR A 241 0.19 0.87 -0.18
CA TYR A 241 1.19 0.38 -1.10
C TYR A 241 0.66 0.60 -2.51
N TYR A 242 1.10 1.67 -3.15
CA TYR A 242 0.65 1.98 -4.50
C TYR A 242 1.46 1.18 -5.51
N ALA A 243 0.74 0.53 -6.39
CA ALA A 243 1.32 -0.16 -7.53
C ALA A 243 1.21 0.68 -8.80
N ALA A 244 0.22 1.58 -8.90
CA ALA A 244 0.07 2.43 -10.08
C ALA A 244 -0.41 3.83 -9.70
N TYR A 245 -0.03 4.82 -10.49
CA TYR A 245 -0.58 6.17 -10.40
C TYR A 245 -0.56 6.88 -11.76
N GLY A 246 -1.31 7.96 -11.90
CA GLY A 246 -1.22 8.87 -13.05
C GLY A 246 -2.56 9.43 -13.50
N SER A 247 -2.50 10.32 -14.50
CA SER A 247 -3.67 11.00 -15.08
C SER A 247 -4.32 10.27 -16.25
N THR A 248 -3.60 9.34 -16.89
CA THR A 248 -4.06 8.55 -18.05
C THR A 248 -3.62 7.06 -17.99
N ILE A 249 -3.07 6.68 -16.82
CA ILE A 249 -2.28 5.49 -16.44
C ILE A 249 -1.71 4.61 -17.57
N GLN A 250 -0.41 4.81 -17.85
CA GLN A 250 0.51 3.82 -18.39
C GLN A 250 1.68 3.61 -17.40
N GLY A 251 1.83 2.39 -16.85
CA GLY A 251 3.06 1.88 -16.21
C GLY A 251 3.22 2.09 -14.69
N LEU A 252 3.49 1.00 -13.96
CA LEU A 252 3.83 0.98 -12.52
C LEU A 252 5.18 1.68 -12.28
N HIS A 253 5.21 2.62 -11.34
CA HIS A 253 6.42 2.85 -10.55
C HIS A 253 6.31 1.90 -9.35
N ASP A 254 7.10 0.83 -9.36
CA ASP A 254 7.38 0.07 -8.15
C ASP A 254 8.26 0.97 -7.26
N PRO A 255 7.78 1.48 -6.11
CA PRO A 255 8.60 2.30 -5.23
C PRO A 255 9.80 1.55 -4.62
N GLY A 256 10.00 0.27 -4.95
CA GLY A 256 11.17 -0.50 -4.54
C GLY A 256 11.10 -0.78 -3.06
N TRP A 257 10.29 -1.76 -2.68
CA TRP A 257 10.35 -2.26 -1.31
C TRP A 257 11.56 -3.18 -1.14
N PRO A 258 12.35 -2.99 -0.08
CA PRO A 258 13.56 -3.79 0.14
C PRO A 258 13.27 -5.20 0.69
N GLN A 259 12.01 -5.53 1.04
CA GLN A 259 11.64 -6.75 1.79
C GLN A 259 10.38 -7.41 1.23
N LYS A 260 10.28 -8.74 1.34
CA LYS A 260 9.13 -9.51 0.83
C LYS A 260 7.89 -9.31 1.69
N PHE A 261 6.70 -9.24 1.09
CA PHE A 261 5.46 -8.98 1.84
C PHE A 261 5.20 -10.02 2.94
N SER A 262 5.56 -11.27 2.66
CA SER A 262 5.49 -12.38 3.61
C SER A 262 6.33 -12.17 4.88
N GLU A 263 7.48 -11.50 4.76
CA GLU A 263 8.41 -11.19 5.86
C GLU A 263 7.92 -10.02 6.71
N LEU A 264 7.02 -9.18 6.20
CA LEU A 264 6.47 -8.00 6.90
C LEU A 264 5.24 -8.33 7.77
N GLY A 265 4.95 -9.63 7.97
CA GLY A 265 3.78 -10.08 8.73
C GLY A 265 2.43 -9.84 8.04
N ILE A 266 2.43 -9.51 6.75
CA ILE A 266 1.21 -9.29 5.98
C ILE A 266 0.47 -10.63 5.81
N ARG A 267 -0.83 -10.65 6.13
CA ARG A 267 -1.71 -11.83 6.00
C ARG A 267 -2.98 -11.53 5.25
N PHE A 268 -3.43 -10.29 5.25
CA PHE A 268 -4.53 -9.84 4.42
C PHE A 268 -4.18 -8.51 3.76
N PHE A 269 -4.90 -8.19 2.71
CA PHE A 269 -4.89 -6.87 2.12
C PHE A 269 -6.28 -6.49 1.62
N ARG A 270 -6.53 -5.19 1.50
CA ARG A 270 -7.66 -4.68 0.71
C ARG A 270 -7.15 -3.81 -0.41
N ILE A 271 -7.93 -3.71 -1.48
CA ILE A 271 -7.60 -2.84 -2.60
C ILE A 271 -7.92 -1.41 -2.20
N ILE A 272 -7.04 -0.49 -2.58
CA ILE A 272 -7.25 0.95 -2.45
C ILE A 272 -7.19 1.61 -3.82
N ILE A 273 -8.13 2.51 -4.07
CA ILE A 273 -8.12 3.43 -5.21
C ILE A 273 -8.29 4.84 -4.68
N ILE A 274 -7.28 5.69 -4.84
CA ILE A 274 -7.43 7.13 -4.62
C ILE A 274 -7.83 7.75 -5.94
N ALA A 275 -9.12 8.04 -6.09
CA ALA A 275 -9.68 8.72 -7.23
C ALA A 275 -9.51 10.24 -7.10
N ASN A 276 -9.16 10.88 -8.21
CA ASN A 276 -9.07 12.34 -8.32
C ASN A 276 -8.13 12.97 -7.27
N ASP A 277 -6.96 12.35 -7.06
CA ASP A 277 -5.94 12.73 -6.07
C ASP A 277 -5.18 14.00 -6.47
N GLN A 278 -5.93 15.09 -6.56
CA GLN A 278 -5.42 16.44 -6.82
C GLN A 278 -6.21 17.43 -5.95
N LEU A 279 -5.54 18.50 -5.55
CA LEU A 279 -6.19 19.58 -4.83
C LEU A 279 -6.99 20.43 -5.82
N LEU A 280 -8.28 20.58 -5.56
CA LEU A 280 -9.14 21.45 -6.36
C LEU A 280 -8.97 22.89 -5.89
N LYS A 281 -8.79 23.81 -6.85
CA LYS A 281 -8.88 25.25 -6.57
C LYS A 281 -10.35 25.67 -6.48
N SER A 282 -10.61 26.72 -5.71
CA SER A 282 -11.96 27.30 -5.63
C SER A 282 -12.48 27.65 -7.04
N GLY A 283 -13.76 27.34 -7.30
CA GLY A 283 -14.40 27.59 -8.59
C GLY A 283 -14.12 26.58 -9.70
N GLN A 284 -13.24 25.59 -9.49
CA GLN A 284 -13.03 24.51 -10.47
C GLN A 284 -14.17 23.49 -10.44
N MET A 285 -14.51 22.96 -11.62
CA MET A 285 -15.43 21.84 -11.73
C MET A 285 -14.88 20.62 -10.99
N ARG A 286 -15.79 19.83 -10.41
CA ARG A 286 -15.38 18.61 -9.71
C ARG A 286 -14.93 17.57 -10.74
N PRO A 287 -13.77 16.92 -10.52
CA PRO A 287 -13.32 15.80 -11.33
C PRO A 287 -14.28 14.63 -11.13
N VAL A 288 -14.53 13.88 -12.20
CA VAL A 288 -15.35 12.68 -12.15
C VAL A 288 -14.59 11.55 -12.81
N LEU A 289 -14.29 10.52 -12.03
CA LEU A 289 -13.66 9.29 -12.49
C LEU A 289 -14.75 8.27 -12.78
N GLU A 290 -14.75 7.72 -13.98
CA GLU A 290 -15.51 6.53 -14.32
C GLU A 290 -14.60 5.30 -14.21
N MET A 291 -15.10 4.29 -13.50
CA MET A 291 -14.46 3.00 -13.29
C MET A 291 -15.38 1.90 -13.84
N ASN A 292 -14.86 1.05 -14.71
CA ASN A 292 -15.60 -0.09 -15.27
C ASN A 292 -14.82 -1.39 -15.09
N LYS A 293 -15.55 -2.50 -14.92
CA LYS A 293 -14.99 -3.86 -14.95
C LYS A 293 -13.79 -4.06 -14.01
N VAL A 294 -13.80 -3.35 -12.88
CA VAL A 294 -12.75 -3.46 -11.87
C VAL A 294 -12.81 -4.87 -11.28
N ARG A 295 -11.67 -5.54 -11.20
CA ARG A 295 -11.56 -6.91 -10.67
C ARG A 295 -10.16 -7.21 -10.16
N LEU A 296 -10.09 -8.16 -9.24
CA LEU A 296 -8.86 -8.78 -8.74
C LEU A 296 -8.71 -10.15 -9.39
N GLU A 297 -7.58 -10.41 -10.03
CA GLU A 297 -7.18 -11.74 -10.51
C GLU A 297 -6.10 -12.30 -9.59
N ILE A 298 -6.25 -13.55 -9.17
CA ILE A 298 -5.30 -14.27 -8.32
C ILE A 298 -4.75 -15.45 -9.11
N LYS A 299 -3.42 -15.54 -9.26
CA LYS A 299 -2.71 -16.61 -9.98
C LYS A 299 -1.80 -17.40 -9.05
#